data_AF-A0A645BE85-F1
#
_entry.id   AF-A0A645BE85-F1
#
_cell.length_a   1.000
_cell.length_b   1.000
_cell.length_c   1.000
_cell.angle_alpha   90.00
_cell.angle_beta   90.00
_cell.angle_gamma   90.00
#
_symmetry.space_group_name_H-M   'P 1'
#
loop_
_entity.id
_entity.type
_entity.pdbx_description
1 polymer ?
#
loop_
_entity_poly.entity_id
_entity_poly.type
_entity_poly.pdbx_seq_one_letter_code
_entity_poly.pdbx_strand_id
1 'polypeptide(L)'
;MPYIHHFPIKAEWEGLFGVPVSIENDANCAALAEVWLGAAKDVQHALFIVIGSGIGGAVIVNRQLFKGKNLFGGEFGFMLLDGVNTLSRLGSPVQVAERYAKAMGLPDGVVDGKYLFEKAQEGEPVAVEYVDGMIDALARGLYNLSVSFNPQRIIIGGGVSVREDLIARIRERTAYYLNVHGAESVDTDIQVCTFRNDANLIGAVAHFLQTEGLQES
;
A
#
# COMPACT_ATOMS: atom_id res chain seq x y z
N MET A 1 1.08 0.69 -21.39
CA MET A 1 1.91 0.70 -22.63
C MET A 1 0.99 0.44 -23.82
N PRO A 2 1.06 1.22 -24.91
CA PRO A 2 0.03 1.22 -25.97
C PRO A 2 -0.26 -0.15 -26.58
N TYR A 3 0.73 -1.05 -26.59
CA TYR A 3 0.63 -2.37 -27.21
C TYR A 3 -0.01 -3.46 -26.32
N ILE A 4 -0.28 -3.18 -25.04
CA ILE A 4 -0.84 -4.18 -24.10
C ILE A 4 -2.37 -4.03 -23.97
N HIS A 5 -2.92 -2.85 -24.27
CA HIS A 5 -4.31 -2.52 -23.95
C HIS A 5 -5.38 -3.13 -24.90
N HIS A 6 -4.97 -3.77 -26.00
CA HIS A 6 -5.87 -4.37 -27.00
C HIS A 6 -5.43 -5.74 -27.50
N PHE A 7 -4.55 -6.41 -26.75
CA PHE A 7 -4.06 -7.73 -27.07
C PHE A 7 -4.62 -8.72 -26.04
N PRO A 8 -5.35 -9.79 -26.42
CA PRO A 8 -5.86 -10.79 -25.50
C PRO A 8 -4.73 -11.71 -25.03
N ILE A 9 -3.76 -11.12 -24.31
CA ILE A 9 -2.46 -11.68 -23.99
C ILE A 9 -2.56 -13.05 -23.32
N LYS A 10 -3.56 -13.24 -22.43
CA LYS A 10 -3.82 -14.52 -21.78
C LYS A 10 -4.12 -15.60 -22.83
N ALA A 11 -5.13 -15.38 -23.68
CA ALA A 11 -5.57 -16.37 -24.66
C ALA A 11 -4.48 -16.70 -25.69
N GLU A 12 -3.72 -15.69 -26.11
CA GLU A 12 -2.61 -15.85 -27.04
C GLU A 12 -1.46 -16.67 -26.43
N TRP A 13 -1.15 -16.43 -25.15
CA TRP A 13 -0.14 -17.21 -24.44
C TRP A 13 -0.62 -18.64 -24.14
N GLU A 14 -1.88 -18.84 -23.76
CA GLU A 14 -2.45 -20.18 -23.60
C GLU A 14 -2.38 -20.98 -24.91
N GLY A 15 -2.72 -20.34 -26.04
CA GLY A 15 -2.61 -20.96 -27.36
C GLY A 15 -1.18 -21.29 -27.77
N LEU A 16 -0.22 -20.42 -27.43
CA LEU A 16 1.20 -20.62 -27.76
C LEU A 16 1.87 -21.70 -26.90
N PHE A 17 1.61 -21.69 -25.59
CA PHE A 17 2.30 -22.57 -24.63
C PHE A 17 1.56 -23.89 -24.37
N GLY A 18 0.28 -23.98 -24.69
CA GLY A 18 -0.53 -25.19 -24.46
C GLY A 18 -0.76 -25.51 -22.99
N VAL A 19 -0.63 -24.51 -22.10
CA VAL A 19 -0.85 -24.61 -20.66
C VAL A 19 -1.70 -23.43 -20.16
N PRO A 20 -2.40 -23.56 -19.02
CA PRO A 20 -3.15 -22.44 -18.44
C PRO A 20 -2.24 -21.26 -18.09
N VAL A 21 -2.76 -20.04 -18.27
CA VAL A 21 -2.03 -18.79 -17.96
C VAL A 21 -2.92 -17.87 -17.13
N SER A 22 -2.36 -17.25 -16.09
CA SER A 22 -3.04 -16.21 -15.32
C SER A 22 -2.21 -14.93 -15.27
N ILE A 23 -2.86 -13.79 -15.08
CA ILE A 23 -2.23 -12.47 -15.06
C ILE A 23 -2.92 -11.62 -14.01
N GLU A 24 -2.11 -10.94 -13.21
CA GLU A 24 -2.56 -10.05 -12.17
C GLU A 24 -1.62 -8.85 -12.04
N ASN A 25 -2.13 -7.73 -11.52
CA ASN A 25 -1.35 -6.54 -11.21
C ASN A 25 -0.31 -6.82 -10.09
N ASP A 26 0.79 -6.08 -10.11
CA ASP A 26 1.90 -6.22 -9.15
C ASP A 26 1.50 -6.01 -7.68
N ALA A 27 0.73 -4.96 -7.37
CA ALA A 27 0.26 -4.71 -6.01
C ALA A 27 -0.68 -5.82 -5.51
N ASN A 28 -1.53 -6.33 -6.41
CA ASN A 28 -2.42 -7.46 -6.12
C ASN A 28 -1.62 -8.75 -5.88
N CYS A 29 -0.61 -9.03 -6.70
CA CYS A 29 0.32 -10.15 -6.48
C CYS A 29 1.02 -10.02 -5.11
N ALA A 30 1.56 -8.85 -4.80
CA ALA A 30 2.23 -8.63 -3.51
C ALA A 30 1.28 -8.92 -2.33
N ALA A 31 0.02 -8.51 -2.42
CA ALA A 31 -0.98 -8.82 -1.40
C ALA A 31 -1.28 -10.33 -1.32
N LEU A 32 -1.43 -11.02 -2.45
CA LEU A 32 -1.71 -12.45 -2.50
C LEU A 32 -0.57 -13.30 -1.94
N ALA A 33 0.69 -12.89 -2.10
CA ALA A 33 1.83 -13.56 -1.47
C ALA A 33 1.69 -13.57 0.06
N GLU A 34 1.18 -12.48 0.61
CA GLU A 34 1.11 -12.26 2.05
C GLU A 34 -0.11 -12.95 2.65
N VAL A 35 -1.20 -13.05 1.90
CA VAL A 35 -2.35 -13.92 2.21
C VAL A 35 -1.96 -15.40 2.17
N TRP A 36 -1.08 -15.79 1.24
CA TRP A 36 -0.68 -17.19 1.10
C TRP A 36 0.30 -17.61 2.19
N LEU A 37 1.44 -16.92 2.32
CA LEU A 37 2.57 -17.38 3.15
C LEU A 37 3.07 -16.33 4.16
N GLY A 38 2.59 -15.10 4.06
CA GLY A 38 3.18 -13.95 4.76
C GLY A 38 2.33 -13.43 5.90
N ALA A 39 2.30 -12.11 6.00
CA ALA A 39 1.73 -11.38 7.12
C ALA A 39 0.20 -11.41 7.15
N ALA A 40 -0.49 -12.04 6.19
CA ALA A 40 -1.95 -12.20 6.17
C ALA A 40 -2.40 -13.68 6.16
N LYS A 41 -1.48 -14.63 6.38
CA LYS A 41 -1.79 -16.07 6.24
C LYS A 41 -2.87 -16.59 7.17
N ASP A 42 -3.03 -15.97 8.34
CA ASP A 42 -3.93 -16.35 9.44
C ASP A 42 -5.22 -15.51 9.53
N VAL A 43 -5.46 -14.60 8.58
CA VAL A 43 -6.65 -13.73 8.57
C VAL A 43 -7.52 -13.93 7.33
N GLN A 44 -8.80 -13.57 7.46
CA GLN A 44 -9.80 -13.65 6.38
C GLN A 44 -9.94 -12.32 5.64
N HIS A 45 -9.88 -11.21 6.38
CA HIS A 45 -10.02 -9.86 5.84
C HIS A 45 -8.77 -9.06 6.15
N ALA A 46 -8.12 -8.56 5.10
CA ALA A 46 -6.91 -7.76 5.22
C ALA A 46 -6.89 -6.65 4.17
N LEU A 47 -6.22 -5.55 4.48
CA LEU A 47 -5.90 -4.52 3.51
C LEU A 47 -4.40 -4.48 3.31
N PHE A 48 -3.98 -4.32 2.07
CA PHE A 48 -2.58 -4.13 1.71
C PHE A 48 -2.38 -2.69 1.28
N ILE A 49 -1.42 -1.98 1.86
CA ILE A 49 -1.07 -0.62 1.46
C ILE A 49 0.40 -0.59 1.06
N VAL A 50 0.68 -0.15 -0.17
CA VAL A 50 2.04 -0.05 -0.70
C VAL A 50 2.40 1.42 -0.82
N ILE A 51 3.38 1.84 -0.02
CA ILE A 51 3.79 3.25 0.08
C ILE A 51 5.13 3.43 -0.64
N GLY A 52 5.10 4.18 -1.75
CA GLY A 52 6.25 4.45 -2.61
C GLY A 52 6.14 5.83 -3.26
N SER A 53 6.28 5.90 -4.59
CA SER A 53 6.08 7.15 -5.37
C SER A 53 4.62 7.63 -5.37
N GLY A 54 3.69 6.71 -5.16
CA GLY A 54 2.32 6.96 -4.77
C GLY A 54 1.93 6.00 -3.65
N ILE A 55 0.63 5.93 -3.38
CA ILE A 55 0.06 4.96 -2.46
C ILE A 55 -0.91 4.09 -3.25
N GLY A 56 -0.57 2.81 -3.38
CA GLY A 56 -1.43 1.78 -3.93
C GLY A 56 -1.93 0.85 -2.84
N GLY A 57 -2.77 -0.09 -3.21
CA GLY A 57 -3.22 -1.09 -2.27
C GLY A 57 -4.08 -2.18 -2.89
N ALA A 58 -4.50 -3.09 -2.02
CA ALA A 58 -5.38 -4.19 -2.34
C ALA A 58 -6.34 -4.43 -1.18
N VAL A 59 -7.55 -4.87 -1.51
CA VAL A 59 -8.56 -5.27 -0.52
C VAL A 59 -8.69 -6.78 -0.57
N ILE A 60 -8.54 -7.45 0.57
CA ILE A 60 -8.74 -8.89 0.71
C ILE A 60 -9.99 -9.14 1.53
N VAL A 61 -10.94 -9.89 0.97
CA VAL A 61 -12.17 -10.32 1.63
C VAL A 61 -12.29 -11.82 1.48
N ASN A 62 -12.46 -12.54 2.60
CA ASN A 62 -12.49 -14.00 2.62
C ASN A 62 -11.26 -14.62 1.93
N ARG A 63 -10.08 -14.06 2.19
CA ARG A 63 -8.78 -14.47 1.60
C ARG A 63 -8.70 -14.30 0.08
N GLN A 64 -9.69 -13.67 -0.53
CA GLN A 64 -9.75 -13.41 -1.96
C GLN A 64 -9.61 -11.92 -2.25
N LEU A 65 -9.02 -11.62 -3.40
CA LEU A 65 -8.85 -10.26 -3.86
C LEU A 65 -10.19 -9.64 -4.26
N PHE A 66 -10.54 -8.53 -3.61
CA PHE A 66 -11.71 -7.72 -3.96
C PHE A 66 -11.30 -6.58 -4.90
N LYS A 67 -11.56 -6.77 -6.20
CA LYS A 67 -11.16 -5.82 -7.26
C LYS A 67 -12.15 -4.67 -7.46
N GLY A 68 -13.39 -4.83 -7.00
CA GLY A 68 -14.49 -3.90 -7.30
C GLY A 68 -14.91 -3.89 -8.78
N LYS A 69 -15.96 -3.12 -9.09
CA LYS A 69 -16.65 -3.15 -10.40
C LYS A 69 -15.73 -2.84 -11.60
N ASN A 70 -14.85 -1.85 -11.45
CA ASN A 70 -13.98 -1.35 -12.52
C ASN A 70 -12.52 -1.75 -12.29
N LEU A 71 -12.25 -2.77 -11.47
CA LEU A 71 -10.90 -3.16 -11.07
C LEU A 71 -10.12 -2.06 -10.32
N PHE A 72 -10.84 -1.15 -9.66
CA PHE A 72 -10.31 0.04 -8.97
C PHE A 72 -10.39 -0.10 -7.43
N GLY A 73 -10.77 -1.27 -6.93
CA GLY A 73 -10.77 -1.56 -5.50
C GLY A 73 -9.34 -1.60 -4.97
N GLY A 74 -9.07 -0.91 -3.86
CA GLY A 74 -7.73 -0.85 -3.26
C GLY A 74 -6.89 0.37 -3.65
N GLU A 75 -7.42 1.26 -4.50
CA GLU A 75 -6.78 2.50 -4.93
C GLU A 75 -6.79 3.59 -3.83
N PHE A 76 -6.25 3.25 -2.66
CA PHE A 76 -6.29 4.06 -1.44
C PHE A 76 -5.58 5.40 -1.59
N GLY A 77 -4.60 5.50 -2.50
CA GLY A 77 -3.90 6.75 -2.78
C GLY A 77 -4.78 7.87 -3.31
N PHE A 78 -5.97 7.57 -3.82
CA PHE A 78 -6.97 8.56 -4.26
C PHE A 78 -7.91 9.03 -3.15
N MET A 79 -7.84 8.42 -1.96
CA MET A 79 -8.62 8.86 -0.79
C MET A 79 -8.32 10.33 -0.50
N LEU A 80 -9.34 11.18 -0.49
CA LEU A 80 -9.20 12.56 -0.04
C LEU A 80 -9.05 12.59 1.49
N LEU A 81 -8.00 13.26 1.97
CA LEU A 81 -7.76 13.45 3.40
C LEU A 81 -8.17 14.84 3.88
N ASP A 82 -8.20 15.80 2.96
CA ASP A 82 -8.78 17.11 3.14
C ASP A 82 -9.62 17.46 1.89
N GLY A 83 -10.14 18.68 1.82
CA GLY A 83 -11.01 19.09 0.72
C GLY A 83 -10.37 19.06 -0.68
N VAL A 84 -9.05 18.87 -0.81
CA VAL A 84 -8.34 18.93 -2.10
C VAL A 84 -7.22 17.90 -2.26
N ASN A 85 -6.59 17.45 -1.19
CA ASN A 85 -5.40 16.60 -1.24
C ASN A 85 -5.75 15.13 -0.99
N THR A 86 -5.14 14.27 -1.80
CA THR A 86 -5.25 12.83 -1.66
C THR A 86 -4.22 12.25 -0.69
N LEU A 87 -4.45 11.02 -0.25
CA LEU A 87 -3.51 10.25 0.57
C LEU A 87 -2.15 10.12 -0.12
N SER A 88 -2.10 9.84 -1.43
CA SER A 88 -0.82 9.84 -2.18
C SER A 88 -0.10 11.18 -2.10
N ARG A 89 -0.82 12.29 -2.25
CA ARG A 89 -0.26 13.64 -2.27
C ARG A 89 0.42 14.02 -0.94
N LEU A 90 -0.17 13.59 0.17
CA LEU A 90 0.29 13.95 1.52
C LEU A 90 1.13 12.86 2.18
N GLY A 91 0.96 11.59 1.80
CA GLY A 91 1.55 10.43 2.48
C GLY A 91 2.68 9.72 1.71
N SER A 92 2.84 9.97 0.41
CA SER A 92 3.96 9.39 -0.36
C SER A 92 5.28 10.11 -0.03
N PRO A 93 6.35 9.39 0.36
CA PRO A 93 7.66 10.01 0.58
C PRO A 93 8.19 10.80 -0.61
N VAL A 94 7.94 10.34 -1.83
CA VAL A 94 8.39 11.02 -3.05
C VAL A 94 7.63 12.33 -3.23
N GLN A 95 6.30 12.31 -3.15
CA GLN A 95 5.49 13.52 -3.35
C GLN A 95 5.64 14.53 -2.21
N VAL A 96 5.94 14.06 -0.99
CA VAL A 96 6.27 14.91 0.16
C VAL A 96 7.65 15.54 -0.01
N ALA A 97 8.65 14.77 -0.43
CA ALA A 97 9.97 15.28 -0.77
C ALA A 97 9.92 16.35 -1.88
N GLU A 98 9.13 16.14 -2.92
CA GLU A 98 8.88 17.14 -3.97
C GLU A 98 8.26 18.43 -3.43
N ARG A 99 7.33 18.34 -2.47
CA ARG A 99 6.74 19.54 -1.83
C ARG A 99 7.74 20.30 -0.99
N TYR A 100 8.51 19.55 -0.20
CA TYR A 100 9.58 20.12 0.60
C TYR A 100 10.61 20.83 -0.30
N ALA A 101 11.04 20.20 -1.39
CA ALA A 101 11.97 20.80 -2.35
C ALA A 101 11.44 22.13 -2.91
N LYS A 102 10.17 22.16 -3.33
CA LYS A 102 9.50 23.37 -3.81
C LYS A 102 9.43 24.46 -2.74
N ALA A 103 9.11 24.11 -1.49
CA ALA A 103 9.05 25.06 -0.39
C ALA A 103 10.42 25.64 -0.03
N MET A 104 11.49 24.87 -0.23
CA MET A 104 12.88 25.30 -0.01
C MET A 104 13.51 25.99 -1.23
N GLY A 105 12.79 26.10 -2.35
CA GLY A 105 13.33 26.66 -3.60
C GLY A 105 14.43 25.81 -4.25
N LEU A 106 14.45 24.51 -3.98
CA LEU A 106 15.41 23.57 -4.54
C LEU A 106 15.00 23.12 -5.95
N PRO A 107 15.95 22.79 -6.85
CA PRO A 107 15.62 22.32 -8.18
C PRO A 107 14.89 20.97 -8.16
N ASP A 108 13.97 20.77 -9.12
CA ASP A 108 13.25 19.52 -9.29
C ASP A 108 14.21 18.33 -9.52
N GLY A 109 13.90 17.19 -8.90
CA GLY A 109 14.67 15.95 -9.05
C GLY A 109 15.96 15.88 -8.23
N VAL A 110 16.31 16.92 -7.46
CA VAL A 110 17.49 16.92 -6.58
C VAL A 110 17.19 16.29 -5.22
N VAL A 111 15.94 16.34 -4.78
CA VAL A 111 15.49 15.85 -3.48
C VAL A 111 14.63 14.61 -3.66
N ASP A 112 15.04 13.51 -3.05
CA ASP A 112 14.24 12.30 -2.92
C ASP A 112 13.75 12.12 -1.48
N GLY A 113 12.96 11.06 -1.25
CA GLY A 113 12.49 10.74 0.09
C GLY A 113 13.63 10.55 1.09
N LYS A 114 14.75 9.95 0.67
CA LYS A 114 15.89 9.67 1.54
C LYS A 114 16.51 10.97 2.04
N TYR A 115 16.74 11.94 1.15
CA TYR A 115 17.23 13.27 1.49
C TYR A 115 16.31 13.97 2.50
N LEU A 116 15.00 13.97 2.27
CA LEU A 116 14.04 14.58 3.19
C LEU A 116 14.14 13.97 4.60
N PHE A 117 14.20 12.64 4.69
CA PHE A 117 14.34 11.97 5.99
C PHE A 117 15.68 12.28 6.67
N GLU A 118 16.77 12.37 5.91
CA GLU A 118 18.09 12.75 6.45
C GLU A 118 18.05 14.16 7.06
N LYS A 119 17.46 15.13 6.35
CA LYS A 119 17.26 16.49 6.88
C LYS A 119 16.38 16.54 8.13
N ALA A 120 15.32 15.75 8.17
CA ALA A 120 14.50 15.64 9.36
C ALA A 120 15.27 15.03 10.54
N GLN A 121 16.14 14.03 10.29
CA GLN A 121 17.00 13.43 11.32
C GLN A 121 18.08 14.38 11.83
N GLU A 122 18.59 15.26 10.97
CA GLU A 122 19.49 16.36 11.33
C GLU A 122 18.79 17.46 12.16
N GLY A 123 17.45 17.39 12.29
CA GLY A 123 16.66 18.34 13.07
C GLY A 123 16.31 19.61 12.31
N GLU A 124 16.41 19.62 10.98
CA GLU A 124 15.98 20.76 10.17
C GLU A 124 14.47 20.99 10.35
N PRO A 125 14.03 22.14 10.90
CA PRO A 125 12.63 22.32 11.31
C PRO A 125 11.61 22.09 10.19
N VAL A 126 11.91 22.58 8.99
CA VAL A 126 11.01 22.43 7.83
C VAL A 126 10.92 20.96 7.41
N ALA A 127 12.04 20.24 7.30
CA ALA A 127 12.03 18.82 6.96
C ALA A 127 11.27 17.98 8.00
N VAL A 128 11.44 18.29 9.30
CA VAL A 128 10.68 17.65 10.38
C VAL A 128 9.18 17.85 10.21
N GLU A 129 8.73 19.06 9.89
CA GLU A 129 7.31 19.37 9.65
C GLU A 129 6.74 18.53 8.49
N TYR A 130 7.47 18.43 7.37
CA TYR A 130 7.04 17.63 6.22
C TYR A 130 6.95 16.13 6.52
N VAL A 131 7.93 15.59 7.25
CA VAL A 131 7.91 14.17 7.66
C VAL A 131 6.79 13.89 8.66
N ASP A 132 6.57 14.78 9.64
CA ASP A 132 5.49 14.60 10.61
C ASP A 132 4.10 14.72 9.96
N GLY A 133 3.93 15.68 9.05
CA GLY A 133 2.70 15.81 8.25
C GLY A 133 2.43 14.60 7.35
N MET A 134 3.47 13.95 6.84
CA MET A 134 3.33 12.69 6.11
C MET A 134 2.84 11.55 7.01
N ILE A 135 3.40 11.43 8.22
CA ILE A 135 2.96 10.44 9.21
C ILE A 135 1.50 10.69 9.60
N ASP A 136 1.13 11.95 9.79
CA ASP A 136 -0.25 12.34 10.08
C ASP A 136 -1.22 11.91 8.95
N ALA A 137 -0.85 12.19 7.70
CA ALA A 137 -1.64 11.81 6.54
C ALA A 137 -1.80 10.29 6.41
N LEU A 138 -0.71 9.53 6.55
CA LEU A 138 -0.75 8.07 6.56
C LEU A 138 -1.64 7.54 7.68
N ALA A 139 -1.51 8.11 8.89
CA ALA A 139 -2.30 7.70 10.04
C ALA A 139 -3.80 7.94 9.87
N ARG A 140 -4.20 9.10 9.30
CA ARG A 140 -5.60 9.40 8.91
C ARG A 140 -6.11 8.44 7.86
N GLY A 141 -5.28 8.13 6.86
CA GLY A 141 -5.61 7.12 5.83
C GLY A 141 -5.90 5.76 6.47
N LEU A 142 -5.02 5.29 7.35
CA LEU A 142 -5.21 4.03 8.07
C LEU A 142 -6.43 4.07 8.99
N TYR A 143 -6.68 5.17 9.69
CA TYR A 143 -7.91 5.36 10.47
C TYR A 143 -9.16 5.18 9.58
N ASN A 144 -9.22 5.88 8.45
CA ASN A 144 -10.34 5.80 7.51
C ASN A 144 -10.55 4.37 6.99
N LEU A 145 -9.46 3.66 6.67
CA LEU A 145 -9.51 2.28 6.24
C LEU A 145 -10.01 1.35 7.34
N SER A 146 -9.52 1.51 8.57
CA SER A 146 -9.94 0.74 9.74
C SER A 146 -11.44 0.89 9.99
N VAL A 147 -11.97 2.10 10.01
CA VAL A 147 -13.41 2.31 10.28
C VAL A 147 -14.31 1.96 9.09
N SER A 148 -13.78 1.98 7.85
CA SER A 148 -14.58 1.68 6.64
C SER A 148 -14.66 0.18 6.36
N PHE A 149 -13.59 -0.57 6.61
CA PHE A 149 -13.50 -1.99 6.28
C PHE A 149 -13.52 -2.90 7.51
N ASN A 150 -13.15 -2.40 8.68
CA ASN A 150 -12.94 -3.19 9.90
C ASN A 150 -12.15 -4.50 9.64
N PRO A 151 -10.96 -4.42 9.00
CA PRO A 151 -10.19 -5.60 8.65
C PRO A 151 -9.49 -6.17 9.89
N GLN A 152 -9.16 -7.46 9.87
CA GLN A 152 -8.34 -8.04 10.93
C GLN A 152 -6.91 -7.50 10.89
N ARG A 153 -6.42 -7.13 9.69
CA ARG A 153 -5.07 -6.63 9.50
C ARG A 153 -4.95 -5.60 8.39
N ILE A 154 -4.14 -4.56 8.60
CA ILE A 154 -3.59 -3.72 7.53
C ILE A 154 -2.10 -3.99 7.43
N ILE A 155 -1.62 -4.30 6.23
CA ILE A 155 -0.22 -4.66 6.00
C ILE A 155 0.42 -3.58 5.13
N ILE A 156 1.50 -3.01 5.65
CA ILE A 156 2.25 -1.91 5.04
C ILE A 156 3.46 -2.47 4.29
N GLY A 157 3.49 -2.24 2.98
CA GLY A 157 4.63 -2.51 2.11
C GLY A 157 5.22 -1.23 1.50
N GLY A 158 6.18 -1.42 0.59
CA GLY A 158 6.89 -0.34 -0.08
C GLY A 158 8.10 0.18 0.70
N GLY A 159 8.78 1.19 0.15
CA GLY A 159 10.09 1.63 0.64
C GLY A 159 10.10 2.15 2.08
N VAL A 160 8.96 2.57 2.61
CA VAL A 160 8.83 3.04 4.01
C VAL A 160 8.78 1.91 5.03
N SER A 161 8.38 0.69 4.63
CA SER A 161 8.19 -0.42 5.58
C SER A 161 9.49 -0.95 6.17
N VAL A 162 10.64 -0.51 5.65
CA VAL A 162 11.98 -0.83 6.17
C VAL A 162 12.35 0.00 7.41
N ARG A 163 11.64 1.10 7.69
CA ARG A 163 11.93 2.02 8.81
C ARG A 163 10.99 1.74 9.98
N GLU A 164 11.47 1.00 10.98
CA GLU A 164 10.66 0.60 12.14
C GLU A 164 10.16 1.78 12.97
N ASP A 165 10.98 2.83 13.13
CA ASP A 165 10.64 4.07 13.83
C ASP A 165 9.46 4.79 13.18
N LEU A 166 9.44 4.82 11.84
CA LEU A 166 8.36 5.43 11.07
C LEU A 166 7.06 4.62 11.22
N ILE A 167 7.15 3.30 11.12
CA ILE A 167 5.98 2.41 11.29
C ILE A 167 5.40 2.52 12.71
N ALA A 168 6.25 2.59 13.74
CA ALA A 168 5.81 2.78 15.11
C ALA A 168 5.04 4.10 15.28
N ARG A 169 5.56 5.22 14.74
CA ARG A 169 4.89 6.53 14.79
C ARG A 169 3.55 6.53 14.04
N ILE A 170 3.48 5.85 12.90
CA ILE A 170 2.21 5.71 12.14
C ILE A 170 1.18 4.94 12.98
N ARG A 171 1.56 3.79 13.56
CA ARG A 171 0.68 2.98 14.42
C ARG A 171 0.16 3.77 15.60
N GLU A 172 1.05 4.44 16.33
CA GLU A 172 0.70 5.27 17.48
C GLU A 172 -0.30 6.37 17.09
N ARG A 173 -0.05 7.05 15.95
CA ARG A 173 -0.92 8.13 15.49
C ARG A 173 -2.26 7.63 14.96
N THR A 174 -2.31 6.45 14.33
CA THR A 174 -3.58 5.82 13.95
C THR A 174 -4.39 5.44 15.19
N ALA A 175 -3.77 4.87 16.22
CA ALA A 175 -4.43 4.54 17.48
C ALA A 175 -4.95 5.80 18.19
N TYR A 176 -4.16 6.89 18.17
CA TYR A 176 -4.61 8.20 18.65
C TYR A 176 -5.89 8.66 17.94
N TYR A 177 -5.93 8.61 16.59
CA TYR A 177 -7.13 8.99 15.84
C TYR A 177 -8.34 8.11 16.13
N LEU A 178 -8.15 6.80 16.28
CA LEU A 178 -9.23 5.89 16.69
C LEU A 178 -9.80 6.30 18.06
N ASN A 179 -8.93 6.60 19.03
CA ASN A 179 -9.35 6.96 20.38
C ASN A 179 -10.08 8.32 20.44
N VAL A 180 -9.51 9.38 19.87
CA VAL A 180 -10.10 10.74 19.99
C VAL A 180 -11.42 10.89 19.22
N HIS A 181 -11.73 9.94 18.34
CA HIS A 181 -12.98 9.90 17.57
C HIS A 181 -13.97 8.82 18.04
N GLY A 182 -13.72 8.15 19.17
CA GLY A 182 -14.66 7.17 19.76
C GLY A 182 -14.75 5.85 19.00
N ALA A 183 -13.70 5.49 18.25
CA ALA A 183 -13.58 4.26 17.48
C ALA A 183 -12.52 3.29 18.08
N GLU A 184 -12.21 3.42 19.37
CA GLU A 184 -11.20 2.62 20.07
C GLU A 184 -11.50 1.11 20.13
N SER A 185 -12.74 0.70 19.82
CA SER A 185 -13.12 -0.71 19.72
C SER A 185 -12.70 -1.36 18.39
N VAL A 186 -12.23 -0.59 17.41
CA VAL A 186 -11.70 -1.09 16.14
C VAL A 186 -10.28 -1.60 16.37
N ASP A 187 -10.14 -2.90 16.53
CA ASP A 187 -8.88 -3.61 16.83
C ASP A 187 -8.21 -4.14 15.55
N THR A 188 -7.86 -3.22 14.65
CA THR A 188 -7.14 -3.56 13.41
C THR A 188 -5.63 -3.70 13.69
N ASP A 189 -5.07 -4.88 13.49
CA ASP A 189 -3.63 -5.11 13.59
C ASP A 189 -2.89 -4.45 12.39
N ILE A 190 -1.83 -3.68 12.65
CA ILE A 190 -1.04 -3.03 11.60
C ILE A 190 0.33 -3.71 11.52
N GLN A 191 0.62 -4.40 10.43
CA GLN A 191 1.88 -5.13 10.23
C GLN A 191 2.66 -4.61 9.02
N VAL A 192 3.90 -5.09 8.84
CA VAL A 192 4.72 -4.83 7.64
C VAL A 192 4.77 -6.08 6.78
N CYS A 193 4.96 -5.91 5.47
CA CYS A 193 5.07 -7.04 4.55
C CYS A 193 6.30 -7.93 4.85
N THR A 194 6.12 -9.23 4.66
CA THR A 194 7.14 -10.28 4.87
C THR A 194 8.10 -10.35 3.69
N PHE A 195 7.57 -10.42 2.46
CA PHE A 195 8.37 -10.81 1.28
C PHE A 195 8.96 -9.63 0.51
N ARG A 196 8.55 -8.39 0.82
CA ARG A 196 9.07 -7.15 0.22
C ARG A 196 9.17 -7.27 -1.32
N ASN A 197 10.38 -7.30 -1.88
CA ASN A 197 10.62 -7.34 -3.33
C ASN A 197 10.29 -8.70 -3.96
N ASP A 198 10.31 -9.80 -3.20
CA ASP A 198 10.05 -11.15 -3.70
C ASP A 198 8.55 -11.48 -3.78
N ALA A 199 7.70 -10.58 -3.26
CA ALA A 199 6.26 -10.80 -3.15
C ALA A 199 5.57 -11.01 -4.50
N ASN A 200 6.04 -10.37 -5.59
CA ASN A 200 5.34 -10.41 -6.88
C ASN A 200 5.31 -11.81 -7.50
N LEU A 201 6.42 -12.54 -7.45
CA LEU A 201 6.50 -13.90 -8.04
C LEU A 201 5.69 -14.91 -7.22
N ILE A 202 5.81 -14.85 -5.89
CA ILE A 202 5.02 -15.68 -4.96
C ILE A 202 3.52 -15.40 -5.17
N GLY A 203 3.17 -14.12 -5.31
CA GLY A 203 1.83 -13.65 -5.56
C GLY A 203 1.24 -14.12 -6.88
N ALA A 204 2.02 -14.10 -7.96
CA ALA A 204 1.61 -14.61 -9.25
C ALA A 204 1.29 -16.11 -9.19
N VAL A 205 2.10 -16.89 -8.45
CA VAL A 205 1.82 -18.31 -8.20
C VAL A 205 0.55 -18.48 -7.37
N ALA A 206 0.38 -17.72 -6.29
CA ALA A 206 -0.84 -17.76 -5.48
C ALA A 206 -2.09 -17.45 -6.32
N HIS A 207 -2.03 -16.40 -7.16
CA HIS A 207 -3.10 -16.04 -8.08
C HIS A 207 -3.45 -17.17 -9.05
N PHE A 208 -2.43 -17.81 -9.64
CA PHE A 208 -2.61 -18.95 -10.52
C PHE A 208 -3.31 -20.11 -9.81
N LEU A 209 -2.83 -20.50 -8.62
CA LEU A 209 -3.42 -21.59 -7.85
C LEU A 209 -4.88 -21.30 -7.46
N GLN A 210 -5.22 -20.07 -7.12
CA GLN A 210 -6.62 -19.68 -6.84
C GLN A 210 -7.51 -19.74 -8.08
N THR A 211 -7.01 -19.29 -9.22
CA THR A 211 -7.77 -19.23 -10.47
C THR A 211 -8.10 -20.63 -11.00
N GLU A 212 -7.16 -21.56 -10.86
CA GLU A 212 -7.32 -22.95 -11.29
C GLU A 212 -7.99 -23.84 -10.23
N GLY A 213 -8.33 -23.30 -9.04
CA GLY A 213 -8.95 -24.07 -7.95
C GLY A 213 -8.00 -25.10 -7.31
N LEU A 214 -6.69 -24.86 -7.39
CA LEU A 214 -5.63 -25.75 -6.92
C LEU A 214 -5.08 -25.39 -5.52
N GLN A 215 -5.60 -24.32 -4.90
CA GLN A 215 -5.21 -23.93 -3.55
C GLN A 215 -6.13 -24.60 -2.52
N GLU A 216 -5.56 -25.45 -1.65
CA GLU A 216 -6.28 -26.02 -0.51
C GLU A 216 -6.64 -24.92 0.50
N SER A 217 -7.86 -25.02 1.04
CA SER A 217 -8.50 -24.04 1.94
C SER A 217 -7.76 -23.84 3.26
#